data_AF-A0ABD3Y2X0-F1
#
_entry.id   AF-A0ABD3Y2X0-F1
#
_cell.length_a   1.000
_cell.length_b   1.000
_cell.length_c   1.000
_cell.angle_alpha   90.00
_cell.angle_beta   90.00
_cell.angle_gamma   90.00
#
_symmetry.space_group_name_H-M   'P 1'
#
loop_
_entity.id
_entity.type
_entity.pdbx_description
1 polymer ?
#
loop_
_entity_poly.entity_id
_entity_poly.type
_entity_poly.pdbx_seq_one_letter_code
_entity_poly.pdbx_strand_id
1 'polypeptide(L)'
;MQLYIYYYMLLSGLSHMNGVCDTGKRTSVIESHMYSRTVQTAAHELAHNLGADHDGEGDAKACRPEDGFIMTPHGQLYDEFTPYSRNPWIFSRCSVESFKKKLRTKSCVKIAGAVFNILEWSKFLQKQAGDVFTPDKQCRLAYGPNSQFVGTPTEDICHILKCTKPATGQRRRKFIFAARGTMCGENKWCIEGRCIPKS
;
A
#
# COMPACT_ATOMS: atom_id res chain seq x y z
N MET A 1 14.81 -17.56 23.24
CA MET A 1 14.89 -16.60 22.13
C MET A 1 14.02 -15.41 22.51
N GLN A 2 14.65 -14.35 23.01
CA GLN A 2 13.97 -13.21 23.62
C GLN A 2 13.95 -12.09 22.60
N LEU A 3 12.79 -11.85 22.00
CA LEU A 3 12.59 -10.75 21.05
C LEU A 3 12.42 -9.47 21.86
N TYR A 4 13.47 -8.65 21.90
CA TYR A 4 13.40 -7.29 22.42
C TYR A 4 12.68 -6.41 21.41
N ILE A 5 11.40 -6.13 21.64
CA ILE A 5 10.63 -5.13 20.90
C ILE A 5 10.97 -3.78 21.54
N TYR A 6 11.96 -3.09 20.98
CA TYR A 6 12.20 -1.69 21.31
C TYR A 6 11.04 -0.84 20.76
N TYR A 7 10.45 -0.08 21.67
CA TYR A 7 9.40 0.92 21.49
C TYR A 7 9.59 1.79 20.22
N TYR A 8 8.49 2.03 19.49
CA TYR A 8 8.30 2.99 18.38
C TYR A 8 8.65 2.60 16.93
N MET A 9 8.20 1.44 16.43
CA MET A 9 8.03 1.27 14.98
C MET A 9 6.68 0.61 14.66
N LEU A 10 5.89 1.28 13.81
CA LEU A 10 4.62 0.86 13.23
C LEU A 10 4.81 -0.34 12.27
N LEU A 11 5.29 -1.48 12.76
CA LEU A 11 5.44 -2.71 11.96
C LEU A 11 4.09 -3.42 11.88
N SER A 12 3.22 -3.00 10.96
CA SER A 12 2.03 -3.76 10.56
C SER A 12 2.37 -4.95 9.65
N GLY A 13 3.66 -5.31 9.53
CA GLY A 13 4.13 -6.38 8.67
C GLY A 13 5.58 -6.80 8.97
N LEU A 14 5.94 -8.00 8.50
CA LEU A 14 7.28 -8.54 8.56
C LEU A 14 7.53 -9.48 7.37
N SER A 15 8.72 -9.37 6.78
CA SER A 15 9.15 -10.23 5.69
C SER A 15 10.65 -10.49 5.75
N HIS A 16 11.07 -11.65 5.26
CA HIS A 16 12.48 -11.89 5.02
C HIS A 16 12.95 -11.14 3.78
N MET A 17 14.17 -10.61 3.83
CA MET A 17 14.82 -10.02 2.66
C MET A 17 15.19 -11.08 1.63
N ASN A 18 14.84 -10.84 0.36
CA ASN A 18 15.25 -11.63 -0.81
C ASN A 18 14.87 -13.13 -0.71
N GLY A 19 13.84 -13.46 0.07
CA GLY A 19 13.44 -14.82 0.44
C GLY A 19 12.61 -15.58 -0.59
N VAL A 20 12.17 -14.97 -1.69
CA VAL A 20 11.09 -15.53 -2.56
C VAL A 20 11.33 -16.95 -3.12
N CYS A 21 12.59 -17.38 -3.26
CA CYS A 21 12.94 -18.75 -3.70
C CYS A 21 13.57 -19.63 -2.61
N ASP A 22 13.68 -19.12 -1.39
CA ASP A 22 14.16 -19.88 -0.23
C ASP A 22 12.93 -20.42 0.52
N THR A 23 12.82 -21.74 0.59
CA THR A 23 11.63 -22.42 1.16
C THR A 23 11.37 -22.03 2.61
N GLY A 24 12.40 -21.67 3.38
CA GLY A 24 12.27 -21.22 4.76
C GLY A 24 12.02 -19.72 4.92
N LYS A 25 12.08 -18.93 3.84
CA LYS A 25 12.03 -17.46 3.89
C LYS A 25 11.06 -16.81 2.92
N ARG A 26 10.38 -17.56 2.06
CA ARG A 26 9.42 -17.07 1.06
C ARG A 26 8.05 -16.64 1.62
N THR A 27 8.02 -16.22 2.88
CA THR A 27 6.79 -15.83 3.60
C THR A 27 6.90 -14.37 4.03
N SER A 28 5.76 -13.68 3.93
CA SER A 28 5.55 -12.34 4.46
C SER A 28 4.30 -12.38 5.33
N VAL A 29 4.33 -11.73 6.48
CA VAL A 29 3.23 -11.65 7.45
C VAL A 29 2.78 -10.21 7.54
N ILE A 30 1.45 -9.99 7.54
CA ILE A 30 0.85 -8.67 7.56
C ILE A 30 -0.25 -8.65 8.62
N GLU A 31 -0.23 -7.62 9.46
CA GLU A 31 -1.36 -7.26 10.30
C GLU A 31 -2.44 -6.60 9.43
N SER A 32 -3.60 -7.28 9.34
CA SER A 32 -4.72 -6.76 8.57
C SER A 32 -5.55 -5.80 9.40
N HIS A 33 -5.71 -4.58 8.90
CA HIS A 33 -6.67 -3.59 9.37
C HIS A 33 -7.87 -3.46 8.41
N MET A 34 -7.94 -4.28 7.36
CA MET A 34 -9.08 -4.36 6.43
C MET A 34 -9.39 -3.08 5.62
N TYR A 35 -8.43 -2.16 5.47
CA TYR A 35 -8.52 -0.99 4.58
C TYR A 35 -7.24 -0.79 3.76
N SER A 36 -7.15 0.29 2.98
CA SER A 36 -6.07 0.55 2.00
C SER A 36 -4.64 0.43 2.56
N ARG A 37 -4.42 0.73 3.85
CA ARG A 37 -3.10 0.56 4.50
C ARG A 37 -2.62 -0.90 4.48
N THR A 38 -3.50 -1.88 4.67
CA THR A 38 -3.13 -3.30 4.63
C THR A 38 -2.59 -3.72 3.27
N VAL A 39 -3.14 -3.16 2.19
CA VAL A 39 -2.64 -3.44 0.83
C VAL A 39 -1.25 -2.83 0.62
N GLN A 40 -1.02 -1.62 1.15
CA GLN A 40 0.30 -0.97 1.09
C GLN A 40 1.35 -1.75 1.90
N THR A 41 1.01 -2.16 3.12
CA THR A 41 1.89 -2.99 3.93
C THR A 41 2.17 -4.34 3.27
N ALA A 42 1.16 -5.00 2.70
CA ALA A 42 1.39 -6.23 1.93
C ALA A 42 2.32 -6.03 0.73
N ALA A 43 2.18 -4.94 -0.01
CA ALA A 43 3.08 -4.61 -1.11
C ALA A 43 4.52 -4.34 -0.60
N HIS A 44 4.66 -3.64 0.52
CA HIS A 44 5.95 -3.36 1.16
C HIS A 44 6.67 -4.65 1.62
N GLU A 45 5.97 -5.50 2.36
CA GLU A 45 6.53 -6.76 2.86
C GLU A 45 6.87 -7.74 1.72
N LEU A 46 6.03 -7.79 0.69
CA LEU A 46 6.32 -8.58 -0.50
C LEU A 46 7.57 -8.05 -1.21
N ALA A 47 7.74 -6.74 -1.32
CA ALA A 47 8.91 -6.13 -1.94
C ALA A 47 10.23 -6.45 -1.21
N HIS A 48 10.22 -6.48 0.13
CA HIS A 48 11.36 -7.02 0.90
C HIS A 48 11.70 -8.45 0.48
N ASN A 49 10.69 -9.31 0.33
CA ASN A 49 10.89 -10.70 -0.09
C ASN A 49 11.43 -10.85 -1.51
N LEU A 50 11.04 -9.92 -2.39
CA LEU A 50 11.57 -9.79 -3.75
C LEU A 50 12.97 -9.14 -3.79
N GLY A 51 13.43 -8.59 -2.66
CA GLY A 51 14.80 -8.15 -2.44
C GLY A 51 15.04 -6.64 -2.59
N ALA A 52 14.02 -5.80 -2.41
CA ALA A 52 14.19 -4.36 -2.30
C ALA A 52 14.46 -3.96 -0.84
N ASP A 53 15.48 -3.11 -0.64
CA ASP A 53 15.70 -2.40 0.62
C ASP A 53 14.71 -1.23 0.76
N HIS A 54 14.65 -0.64 1.95
CA HIS A 54 13.97 0.63 2.13
C HIS A 54 14.62 1.73 1.28
N ASP A 55 13.81 2.65 0.75
CA ASP A 55 14.33 3.83 0.06
C ASP A 55 15.21 4.63 1.02
N GLY A 56 16.41 5.02 0.57
CA GLY A 56 17.42 5.70 1.38
C GLY A 56 18.43 4.76 2.05
N GLU A 57 18.25 3.45 1.96
CA GLU A 57 19.09 2.44 2.59
C GLU A 57 19.68 1.44 1.59
N GLY A 58 20.79 0.79 1.94
CA GLY A 58 21.34 -0.34 1.18
C GLY A 58 21.53 -0.11 -0.33
N ASP A 59 21.01 -1.04 -1.14
CA ASP A 59 20.99 -0.97 -2.61
C ASP A 59 20.07 0.18 -3.12
N ALA A 60 19.25 0.81 -2.25
CA ALA A 60 18.29 1.87 -2.56
C ALA A 60 18.65 3.27 -2.02
N LYS A 61 19.90 3.49 -1.58
CA LYS A 61 20.42 4.79 -1.10
C LYS A 61 20.22 5.99 -2.04
N ALA A 62 20.03 5.75 -3.33
CA ALA A 62 19.87 6.80 -4.35
C ALA A 62 18.41 7.28 -4.50
N CYS A 63 17.45 6.63 -3.84
CA CYS A 63 16.06 7.05 -3.78
C CYS A 63 15.79 7.66 -2.42
N ARG A 64 15.20 8.85 -2.39
CA ARG A 64 15.01 9.60 -1.14
C ARG A 64 13.78 9.07 -0.41
N PRO A 65 13.86 8.78 0.89
CA PRO A 65 12.69 8.39 1.67
C PRO A 65 11.55 9.42 1.60
N GLU A 66 11.88 10.71 1.55
CA GLU A 66 10.88 11.79 1.49
C GLU A 66 10.02 11.74 0.21
N ASP A 67 10.43 11.01 -0.82
CA ASP A 67 9.62 10.82 -2.04
C ASP A 67 8.40 9.92 -1.79
N GLY A 68 8.31 9.24 -0.64
CA GLY A 68 7.09 8.59 -0.16
C GLY A 68 6.62 7.44 -1.05
N PHE A 69 7.55 6.70 -1.65
CA PHE A 69 7.24 5.47 -2.39
C PHE A 69 6.88 4.33 -1.42
N ILE A 70 6.35 3.22 -1.95
CA ILE A 70 5.95 2.06 -1.14
C ILE A 70 7.05 1.58 -0.17
N MET A 71 8.32 1.66 -0.57
CA MET A 71 9.48 1.19 0.23
C MET A 71 10.06 2.24 1.17
N THR A 72 9.40 3.39 1.36
CA THR A 72 9.85 4.35 2.37
C THR A 72 9.79 3.70 3.77
N PRO A 73 10.83 3.89 4.62
CA PRO A 73 10.81 3.47 6.02
C PRO A 73 9.53 3.95 6.73
N HIS A 74 8.83 3.05 7.41
CA HIS A 74 7.49 3.32 7.95
C HIS A 74 7.43 4.46 8.98
N GLY A 75 8.56 4.85 9.58
CA GLY A 75 8.66 6.01 10.46
C GLY A 75 8.51 7.37 9.78
N GLN A 76 8.53 7.44 8.44
CA GLN A 76 8.51 8.70 7.68
C GLN A 76 7.26 8.86 6.81
N LEU A 77 6.42 7.82 6.69
CA LEU A 77 5.28 7.85 5.78
C LEU A 77 3.99 8.40 6.41
N TYR A 78 3.86 8.38 7.74
CA TYR A 78 2.58 8.70 8.40
C TYR A 78 2.76 9.24 9.81
N ASP A 79 2.49 10.51 9.99
CA ASP A 79 1.76 10.93 11.17
C ASP A 79 0.55 11.82 10.79
N GLU A 80 -0.30 12.10 11.77
CA GLU A 80 -1.47 12.98 11.63
C GLU A 80 -1.10 14.42 11.20
N PHE A 81 0.19 14.75 11.22
CA PHE A 81 0.79 16.07 10.97
C PHE A 81 1.57 16.14 9.64
N THR A 82 1.95 15.01 9.03
CA THR A 82 2.63 14.92 7.72
C THR A 82 1.84 14.04 6.74
N PRO A 83 0.67 14.48 6.27
CA PRO A 83 -0.28 13.63 5.54
C PRO A 83 0.13 13.30 4.10
N TYR A 84 1.33 13.69 3.66
CA TYR A 84 1.75 13.63 2.26
C TYR A 84 2.82 12.58 2.02
N SER A 85 2.43 11.31 2.11
CA SER A 85 3.14 10.33 1.28
C SER A 85 2.86 10.66 -0.19
N ARG A 86 3.89 11.04 -0.93
CA ARG A 86 3.74 11.54 -2.31
C ARG A 86 3.40 10.42 -3.30
N ASN A 87 3.96 9.22 -3.09
CA ASN A 87 3.88 8.12 -4.07
C ASN A 87 3.53 6.74 -3.45
N PRO A 88 2.56 6.61 -2.52
CA PRO A 88 2.29 5.38 -1.77
C PRO A 88 1.66 4.24 -2.60
N TRP A 89 1.43 4.43 -3.89
CA TRP A 89 0.87 3.41 -4.80
C TRP A 89 1.90 2.82 -5.76
N ILE A 90 3.12 3.36 -5.79
CA ILE A 90 4.15 2.96 -6.75
C ILE A 90 5.48 2.70 -6.05
N PHE A 91 6.26 1.80 -6.63
CA PHE A 91 7.62 1.52 -6.21
C PHE A 91 8.60 2.56 -6.77
N SER A 92 9.65 2.87 -6.02
CA SER A 92 10.72 3.73 -6.51
C SER A 92 11.51 3.04 -7.63
N ARG A 93 12.29 3.83 -8.40
CA ARG A 93 13.22 3.26 -9.38
C ARG A 93 14.21 2.29 -8.73
N CYS A 94 14.62 2.53 -7.50
CA CYS A 94 15.59 1.71 -6.79
C CYS A 94 14.99 0.35 -6.41
N SER A 95 13.75 0.31 -5.93
CA SER A 95 13.06 -0.96 -5.67
C SER A 95 12.90 -1.77 -6.96
N VAL A 96 12.52 -1.13 -8.07
CA VAL A 96 12.37 -1.79 -9.38
C VAL A 96 13.70 -2.35 -9.90
N GLU A 97 14.79 -1.61 -9.76
CA GLU A 97 16.14 -2.07 -10.12
C GLU A 97 16.58 -3.25 -9.25
N SER A 98 16.30 -3.21 -7.95
CA SER A 98 16.55 -4.33 -7.04
C SER A 98 15.77 -5.58 -7.44
N PHE A 99 14.47 -5.47 -7.75
CA PHE A 99 13.69 -6.61 -8.25
C PHE A 99 14.33 -7.20 -9.52
N LYS A 100 14.65 -6.35 -10.51
CA LYS A 100 15.30 -6.80 -11.75
C LYS A 100 16.62 -7.51 -11.45
N LYS A 101 17.46 -6.95 -10.58
CA LYS A 101 18.78 -7.50 -10.21
C LYS A 101 18.65 -8.85 -9.50
N LYS A 102 17.79 -8.94 -8.49
CA LYS A 102 17.69 -10.11 -7.59
C LYS A 102 16.88 -11.26 -8.20
N LEU A 103 15.91 -10.98 -9.07
CA LEU A 103 15.05 -11.99 -9.68
C LEU A 103 15.58 -12.55 -11.01
N ARG A 104 16.48 -11.84 -11.71
CA ARG A 104 16.99 -12.20 -13.06
C ARG A 104 17.42 -13.67 -13.19
N THR A 105 18.10 -14.20 -12.18
CA THR A 105 18.67 -15.57 -12.21
C THR A 105 17.78 -16.60 -11.51
N LYS A 106 16.72 -16.18 -10.81
CA LYS A 106 15.90 -17.07 -10.00
C LYS A 106 14.88 -17.82 -10.87
N SER A 107 15.04 -19.14 -10.99
CA SER A 107 14.13 -19.98 -11.78
C SER A 107 12.77 -20.18 -11.11
N CYS A 108 12.67 -20.10 -9.77
CA CYS A 108 11.40 -20.34 -9.07
C CYS A 108 10.31 -19.30 -9.39
N VAL A 109 10.69 -18.09 -9.82
CA VAL A 109 9.78 -17.04 -10.27
C VAL A 109 9.61 -17.03 -11.80
N LYS A 110 10.40 -17.82 -12.52
CA LYS A 110 10.25 -18.06 -13.96
C LYS A 110 9.18 -19.12 -14.12
N ILE A 111 7.96 -18.67 -14.31
CA ILE A 111 6.81 -19.53 -14.51
C ILE A 111 6.94 -20.21 -15.88
N ALA A 112 7.43 -21.43 -15.93
CA ALA A 112 7.21 -22.35 -17.05
C ALA A 112 5.88 -23.08 -16.79
N GLY A 113 4.77 -22.46 -17.20
CA GLY A 113 3.44 -23.07 -17.12
C GLY A 113 2.69 -22.89 -15.79
N ALA A 114 2.38 -21.65 -15.40
CA ALA A 114 1.43 -21.46 -14.30
C ALA A 114 0.08 -22.00 -14.74
N VAL A 115 -0.52 -22.78 -13.83
CA VAL A 115 -1.97 -22.91 -13.69
C VAL A 115 -2.52 -21.54 -13.26
N PHE A 116 -2.37 -20.53 -14.12
CA PHE A 116 -3.03 -19.25 -13.95
C PHE A 116 -4.45 -19.49 -14.47
N ASN A 117 -5.36 -19.85 -13.58
CA ASN A 117 -6.76 -19.96 -13.93
C ASN A 117 -7.29 -18.54 -14.19
N ILE A 118 -7.04 -18.04 -15.39
CA ILE A 118 -7.38 -16.68 -15.78
C ILE A 118 -8.88 -16.44 -15.67
N LEU A 119 -9.70 -17.48 -15.82
CA LEU A 119 -11.15 -17.43 -15.63
C LEU A 119 -11.53 -17.20 -14.16
N GLU A 120 -10.80 -17.79 -13.22
CA GLU A 120 -10.99 -17.55 -11.79
C GLU A 120 -10.55 -16.13 -11.39
N TRP A 121 -9.38 -15.70 -11.84
CA TRP A 121 -8.82 -14.38 -11.51
C TRP A 121 -9.52 -13.23 -12.21
N SER A 122 -10.03 -13.43 -13.43
CA SER A 122 -10.72 -12.39 -14.20
C SER A 122 -11.89 -11.77 -13.43
N LYS A 123 -12.58 -12.55 -12.58
CA LYS A 123 -13.67 -12.07 -11.72
C LYS A 123 -13.21 -11.00 -10.73
N PHE A 124 -11.97 -11.09 -10.26
CA PHE A 124 -11.37 -10.13 -9.33
C PHE A 124 -10.71 -8.93 -10.04
N LEU A 125 -10.42 -9.06 -11.35
CA LEU A 125 -9.79 -8.01 -12.15
C LEU A 125 -10.79 -7.10 -12.89
N GLN A 126 -12.07 -7.50 -12.97
CA GLN A 126 -13.12 -6.74 -13.66
C GLN A 126 -13.49 -5.41 -13.00
N LYS A 127 -13.29 -5.26 -11.69
CA LYS A 127 -13.64 -4.04 -10.94
C LYS A 127 -12.45 -3.57 -10.13
N GLN A 128 -12.19 -2.27 -10.15
CA GLN A 128 -11.18 -1.70 -9.26
C GLN A 128 -11.71 -1.71 -7.81
N ALA A 129 -10.80 -1.74 -6.83
CA ALA A 129 -11.19 -1.74 -5.43
C ALA A 129 -12.07 -0.52 -5.08
N GLY A 130 -11.76 0.65 -5.61
CA GLY A 130 -12.56 1.86 -5.43
C GLY A 130 -13.92 1.87 -6.14
N ASP A 131 -14.16 0.98 -7.12
CA ASP A 131 -15.50 0.76 -7.68
C ASP A 131 -16.38 -0.08 -6.73
N VAL A 132 -15.75 -0.91 -5.87
CA VAL A 132 -16.44 -1.79 -4.90
C VAL A 132 -16.56 -1.14 -3.51
N PHE A 133 -15.58 -0.31 -3.16
CA PHE A 133 -15.48 0.39 -1.89
C PHE A 133 -15.61 1.89 -2.11
N THR A 134 -16.84 2.41 -2.01
CA THR A 134 -17.09 3.86 -2.03
C THR A 134 -16.29 4.60 -0.95
N PRO A 135 -16.06 5.92 -1.06
CA PRO A 135 -15.32 6.67 -0.04
C PRO A 135 -15.82 6.43 1.39
N ASP A 136 -17.14 6.46 1.60
CA ASP A 136 -17.74 6.16 2.90
C ASP A 136 -17.48 4.72 3.37
N LYS A 137 -17.51 3.74 2.46
CA LYS A 137 -17.22 2.35 2.81
C LYS A 137 -15.76 2.17 3.21
N GLN A 138 -14.83 2.87 2.57
CA GLN A 138 -13.41 2.89 2.95
C GLN A 138 -13.23 3.51 4.35
N CYS A 139 -13.92 4.60 4.67
CA CYS A 139 -13.91 5.17 6.01
C CYS A 139 -14.47 4.21 7.07
N ARG A 140 -15.58 3.53 6.78
CA ARG A 140 -16.15 2.54 7.70
C ARG A 140 -15.23 1.35 7.97
N LEU A 141 -14.52 0.89 6.95
CA LEU A 141 -13.51 -0.16 7.11
C LEU A 141 -12.34 0.29 7.99
N ALA A 142 -11.91 1.55 7.85
CA ALA A 142 -10.76 2.06 8.59
C ALA A 142 -11.06 2.44 10.04
N TYR A 143 -12.22 3.03 10.31
CA TYR A 143 -12.54 3.65 11.62
C TYR A 143 -13.87 3.20 12.22
N GLY A 144 -14.51 2.17 11.65
CA GLY A 144 -15.74 1.58 12.17
C GLY A 144 -17.02 2.13 11.54
N PRO A 145 -18.17 1.52 11.83
CA PRO A 145 -19.42 1.69 11.08
C PRO A 145 -19.97 3.13 11.05
N ASN A 146 -19.62 3.95 12.05
CA ASN A 146 -20.07 5.34 12.17
C ASN A 146 -19.14 6.35 11.48
N SER A 147 -18.06 5.88 10.85
CA SER A 147 -17.14 6.73 10.09
C SER A 147 -17.69 7.01 8.69
N GLN A 148 -17.53 8.24 8.23
CA GLN A 148 -18.02 8.73 6.94
C GLN A 148 -16.96 9.57 6.24
N PHE A 149 -17.06 9.63 4.92
CA PHE A 149 -16.24 10.52 4.12
C PHE A 149 -16.61 11.98 4.39
N VAL A 150 -15.61 12.87 4.41
CA VAL A 150 -15.78 14.29 4.66
C VAL A 150 -15.37 15.10 3.44
N GLY A 151 -16.32 15.83 2.86
CA GLY A 151 -16.10 16.75 1.75
C GLY A 151 -16.71 16.26 0.45
N THR A 152 -16.19 16.80 -0.66
CA THR A 152 -16.59 16.43 -2.03
C THR A 152 -15.48 15.61 -2.69
N PRO A 153 -15.81 14.57 -3.49
CA PRO A 153 -14.82 13.81 -4.24
C PRO A 153 -14.24 14.71 -5.34
N THR A 154 -13.08 15.27 -5.06
CA THR A 154 -12.26 16.11 -5.94
C THR A 154 -10.89 15.47 -6.08
N GLU A 155 -9.98 16.06 -6.86
CA GLU A 155 -8.65 15.50 -7.13
C GLU A 155 -7.87 15.10 -5.87
N ASP A 156 -7.97 15.90 -4.80
CA ASP A 156 -7.32 15.66 -3.51
C ASP A 156 -7.67 14.31 -2.88
N ILE A 157 -8.86 13.75 -3.16
CA ILE A 157 -9.27 12.45 -2.60
C ILE A 157 -8.32 11.32 -3.00
N CYS A 158 -7.70 11.45 -4.18
CA CYS A 158 -6.75 10.47 -4.69
C CYS A 158 -5.47 10.43 -3.87
N HIS A 159 -5.13 11.54 -3.20
CA HIS A 159 -4.02 11.59 -2.27
C HIS A 159 -4.45 11.31 -0.83
N ILE A 160 -5.54 11.93 -0.39
CA ILE A 160 -5.98 11.91 1.01
C ILE A 160 -7.49 11.78 1.07
N LEU A 161 -7.96 10.64 1.56
CA LEU A 161 -9.37 10.39 1.86
C LEU A 161 -9.62 10.71 3.33
N LYS A 162 -10.45 11.73 3.57
CA LYS A 162 -10.75 12.28 4.90
C LYS A 162 -11.95 11.57 5.51
N CYS A 163 -11.78 10.99 6.69
CA CYS A 163 -12.82 10.26 7.41
C CYS A 163 -13.15 10.90 8.76
N THR A 164 -14.42 10.80 9.18
CA THR A 164 -14.83 11.12 10.55
C THR A 164 -14.38 10.01 11.51
N LYS A 165 -13.89 10.36 12.70
CA LYS A 165 -13.73 9.40 13.80
C LYS A 165 -14.59 9.84 14.99
N PRO A 166 -15.74 9.19 15.23
CA PRO A 166 -16.59 9.51 16.36
C PRO A 166 -15.98 8.91 17.64
N ALA A 167 -15.02 9.62 18.24
CA ALA A 167 -14.54 9.33 19.58
C ALA A 167 -14.27 10.64 20.32
N THR A 168 -14.92 10.80 21.47
CA THR A 168 -14.66 11.79 22.54
C THR A 168 -14.97 13.28 22.28
N GLY A 169 -16.12 13.61 21.68
CA GLY A 169 -16.63 14.99 21.68
C GLY A 169 -15.93 15.98 20.75
N GLN A 170 -14.86 15.57 20.07
CA GLN A 170 -14.23 16.32 18.97
C GLN A 170 -14.28 15.48 17.69
N ARG A 171 -14.82 16.04 16.59
CA ARG A 171 -14.73 15.42 15.25
C ARG A 171 -13.28 15.49 14.76
N ARG A 172 -12.39 14.63 15.27
CA ARG A 172 -11.05 14.50 14.71
C ARG A 172 -11.16 13.84 13.33
N ARG A 173 -10.60 14.52 12.32
CA ARG A 173 -10.48 13.97 10.97
C ARG A 173 -9.30 13.02 10.96
N LYS A 174 -9.48 11.84 10.38
CA LYS A 174 -8.41 10.89 10.13
C LYS A 174 -8.27 10.65 8.64
N PHE A 175 -7.07 10.28 8.22
CA PHE A 175 -6.69 10.21 6.81
C PHE A 175 -6.32 8.78 6.43
N ILE A 176 -6.87 8.32 5.32
CA ILE A 176 -6.49 7.07 4.64
C ILE A 176 -6.20 7.37 3.18
N PHE A 177 -5.57 6.44 2.47
CA PHE A 177 -5.52 6.52 1.01
C PHE A 177 -6.79 6.00 0.39
N ALA A 178 -7.22 6.69 -0.66
CA ALA A 178 -8.18 6.15 -1.57
C ALA A 178 -7.66 4.86 -2.21
N ALA A 179 -8.52 3.85 -2.26
CA ALA A 179 -8.29 2.66 -3.06
C ALA A 179 -8.20 3.04 -4.56
N ARG A 180 -7.40 2.29 -5.33
CA ARG A 180 -7.34 2.44 -6.80
C ARG A 180 -8.76 2.33 -7.38
N GLY A 181 -9.14 3.24 -8.26
CA GLY A 181 -10.47 3.35 -8.86
C GLY A 181 -11.50 4.16 -8.06
N THR A 182 -11.12 4.75 -6.92
CA THR A 182 -12.06 5.59 -6.13
C THR A 182 -12.50 6.78 -6.96
N MET A 183 -13.81 7.09 -6.96
CA MET A 183 -14.35 8.24 -7.70
C MET A 183 -13.79 9.56 -7.15
N CYS A 184 -13.30 10.43 -8.04
CA CYS A 184 -12.73 11.75 -7.71
C CYS A 184 -13.36 12.89 -8.51
N GLY A 185 -14.44 12.60 -9.22
CA GLY A 185 -15.21 13.51 -10.05
C GLY A 185 -16.14 12.75 -10.98
N GLU A 186 -16.93 13.48 -11.77
CA GLU A 186 -17.80 12.89 -12.78
C GLU A 186 -16.96 12.16 -13.84
N ASN A 187 -17.26 10.88 -14.08
CA ASN A 187 -16.52 10.00 -14.99
C ASN A 187 -14.98 9.99 -14.77
N LYS A 188 -14.53 10.23 -13.53
CA LYS A 188 -13.12 10.21 -13.14
C LYS A 188 -12.87 9.34 -11.92
N TRP A 189 -11.66 8.80 -11.84
CA TRP A 189 -11.22 7.94 -10.75
C TRP A 189 -9.74 8.08 -10.41
N CYS A 190 -9.39 7.61 -9.21
CA CYS A 190 -8.04 7.67 -8.66
C CYS A 190 -7.19 6.50 -9.14
N ILE A 191 -6.15 6.81 -9.92
CA ILE A 191 -5.14 5.84 -10.35
C ILE A 191 -3.77 6.40 -9.95
N GLU A 192 -3.07 5.69 -9.06
CA GLU A 192 -1.72 6.05 -8.61
C GLU A 192 -1.62 7.50 -8.11
N GLY A 193 -2.60 7.92 -7.29
CA GLY A 193 -2.67 9.28 -6.74
C GLY A 193 -3.28 10.32 -7.66
N ARG A 194 -3.53 10.02 -8.95
CA ARG A 194 -4.04 10.99 -9.92
C ARG A 194 -5.53 10.79 -10.20
N CYS A 195 -6.27 11.89 -10.33
CA CYS A 195 -7.66 11.88 -10.77
C CYS A 195 -7.75 11.91 -12.30
N ILE A 196 -7.96 10.74 -12.93
CA ILE A 196 -7.97 10.61 -14.39
C ILE A 196 -9.36 10.20 -14.90
N PRO A 197 -9.70 10.41 -16.18
CA PRO A 197 -10.92 9.89 -16.78
C PRO A 197 -11.04 8.37 -16.66
N LYS A 198 -12.27 7.87 -16.47
CA LYS A 198 -12.57 6.44 -16.60
C LYS A 198 -12.44 6.02 -18.06
N SER A 199 -11.66 4.98 -18.31
CA SER A 199 -11.43 4.35 -19.61
C SER A 199 -12.19 3.04 -19.73
#